data_AF-A0A3M1HPR4-F1
#
_entry.id   AF-A0A3M1HPR4-F1
#
_cell.length_a   1.000
_cell.length_b   1.000
_cell.length_c   1.000
_cell.angle_alpha   90.00
_cell.angle_beta   90.00
_cell.angle_gamma   90.00
#
_symmetry.space_group_name_H-M   'P 1'
#
loop_
_entity.id
_entity.type
_entity.pdbx_description
1 polymer ?
#
loop_
_entity_poly.entity_id
_entity_poly.type
_entity_poly.pdbx_seq_one_letter_code
_entity_poly.pdbx_strand_id
1 'polypeptide(L)'
;MDERKDPTPVKTEWGKIPEDYFGYGSDEERRKKRGLEDWELLESMEKPTSTRVPKWFVFVLLGALLVAFFLTLPFWGDRPDHPRPWFTWGHLLAVVYFAAFG
;
A
#
# COMPACT_ATOMS: atom_id res chain seq x y z
N MET A 1 -0.15 -17.39 54.47
CA MET A 1 0.35 -18.18 53.32
C MET A 1 -0.70 -18.01 52.25
N ASP A 2 -0.45 -17.08 51.32
CA ASP A 2 -1.39 -16.76 50.25
C ASP A 2 -1.43 -17.95 49.27
N GLU A 3 -2.61 -18.54 49.10
CA GLU A 3 -2.83 -19.74 48.31
C GLU A 3 -2.62 -19.38 46.83
N ARG A 4 -1.46 -19.74 46.27
CA ARG A 4 -1.18 -19.51 44.85
C ARG A 4 -2.07 -20.46 44.06
N LYS A 5 -3.21 -19.95 43.57
CA LYS A 5 -4.01 -20.65 42.57
C LYS A 5 -3.15 -20.87 41.33
N ASP A 6 -2.88 -22.12 41.01
CA ASP A 6 -2.15 -22.49 39.81
C ASP A 6 -2.88 -21.93 38.58
N PRO A 7 -2.17 -21.29 37.64
CA PRO A 7 -2.81 -20.74 36.45
C PRO A 7 -3.43 -21.89 35.66
N THR A 8 -4.75 -21.81 35.47
CA THR A 8 -5.49 -22.77 34.63
C THR A 8 -4.90 -22.75 33.22
N PRO A 9 -4.72 -23.91 32.57
CA PRO A 9 -4.15 -23.97 31.23
C PRO A 9 -5.07 -23.25 30.24
N VAL A 10 -4.60 -22.11 29.73
CA VAL A 10 -5.29 -21.33 28.72
C VAL A 10 -5.21 -22.09 27.40
N LYS A 11 -6.36 -22.53 26.89
CA LYS A 11 -6.45 -23.08 25.53
C LYS A 11 -6.47 -21.93 24.54
N THR A 12 -5.30 -21.52 24.08
CA THR A 12 -5.16 -20.51 23.03
C THR A 12 -5.35 -21.16 21.66
N GLU A 13 -6.49 -20.90 21.02
CA GLU A 13 -6.73 -21.26 19.63
C GLU A 13 -6.41 -20.06 18.74
N TRP A 14 -5.59 -20.27 17.70
CA TRP A 14 -5.21 -19.21 16.76
C TRP A 14 -6.46 -18.65 16.05
N GLY A 15 -6.61 -17.31 16.06
CA GLY A 15 -7.73 -16.63 15.42
C GLY A 15 -9.04 -16.61 16.21
N LYS A 16 -9.05 -17.05 17.48
CA LYS A 16 -10.19 -16.88 18.38
C LYS A 16 -9.83 -15.96 19.55
N ILE A 17 -10.74 -15.03 19.85
CA ILE A 17 -10.63 -14.16 21.02
C ILE A 17 -10.95 -15.03 22.27
N PRO A 18 -10.02 -15.18 23.21
CA PRO A 18 -10.27 -15.96 24.43
C PRO A 18 -11.29 -15.25 25.33
N GLU A 19 -12.29 -15.99 25.80
CA GLU A 19 -13.31 -15.47 26.74
C GLU A 19 -12.78 -15.28 28.17
N ASP A 20 -11.55 -15.72 28.47
CA ASP A 20 -10.97 -15.64 29.80
C ASP A 20 -10.46 -14.25 30.18
N TYR A 21 -10.51 -13.30 29.23
CA TYR A 21 -10.00 -11.94 29.34
C TYR A 21 -8.62 -11.85 30.01
N PHE A 22 -7.76 -12.85 29.88
CA PHE A 22 -6.45 -12.98 30.56
C PHE A 22 -6.52 -12.88 32.11
N GLY A 23 -7.62 -13.34 32.71
CA GLY A 23 -7.84 -13.30 34.16
C GLY A 23 -8.41 -11.98 34.68
N TYR A 24 -8.84 -11.07 33.81
CA TYR A 24 -9.58 -9.86 34.19
C TYR A 24 -11.09 -10.13 34.27
N GLY A 25 -11.82 -9.33 35.06
CA GLY A 25 -13.26 -9.54 35.25
C GLY A 25 -14.11 -9.19 34.01
N SER A 26 -13.56 -8.40 33.10
CA SER A 26 -14.21 -8.00 31.84
C SER A 26 -13.18 -7.53 30.80
N ASP A 27 -13.59 -7.52 29.53
CA ASP A 27 -12.76 -6.98 28.45
C ASP A 27 -12.45 -5.48 28.63
N GLU A 28 -13.40 -4.70 29.14
CA GLU A 28 -13.18 -3.28 29.44
C GLU A 28 -12.11 -3.07 30.52
N GLU A 29 -12.15 -3.88 31.58
CA GLU A 29 -11.16 -3.81 32.65
C GLU A 29 -9.78 -4.21 32.13
N ARG A 30 -9.71 -5.25 31.29
CA ARG A 30 -8.48 -5.66 30.61
C ARG A 30 -7.94 -4.52 29.76
N ARG A 31 -8.73 -3.95 28.85
CA ARG A 31 -8.29 -2.86 27.94
C ARG A 31 -7.80 -1.65 28.73
N LYS A 32 -8.43 -1.32 29.85
CA LYS A 32 -8.03 -0.18 30.69
C LYS A 32 -6.71 -0.41 31.41
N LYS A 33 -6.43 -1.63 31.87
CA LYS A 33 -5.21 -1.97 32.61
C LYS A 33 -4.04 -2.37 31.71
N ARG A 34 -4.33 -3.10 30.63
CA ARG A 34 -3.35 -3.75 29.73
C ARG A 34 -3.22 -3.05 28.37
N GLY A 35 -4.23 -2.27 27.95
CA GLY A 35 -4.29 -1.66 26.63
C GLY A 35 -4.89 -2.59 25.56
N LEU A 36 -4.91 -2.10 24.32
CA LEU A 36 -5.22 -2.91 23.14
C LEU A 36 -3.97 -3.70 22.72
N GLU A 37 -4.16 -4.94 22.32
CA GLU A 37 -3.10 -5.72 21.68
C GLU A 37 -2.95 -5.33 20.19
N ASP A 38 -1.79 -5.56 19.57
CA ASP A 38 -1.46 -5.08 18.21
C ASP A 38 -2.49 -5.51 17.13
N TRP A 39 -3.04 -6.72 17.26
CA TRP A 39 -4.09 -7.25 16.40
C TRP A 39 -5.44 -6.57 16.63
N GLU A 40 -5.80 -6.31 17.89
CA GLU A 40 -7.00 -5.53 18.22
C GLU A 40 -6.86 -4.09 17.71
N LEU A 41 -5.64 -3.55 17.70
CA LEU A 41 -5.33 -2.24 17.16
C LEU A 41 -5.56 -2.23 15.64
N LEU A 42 -5.09 -3.26 14.93
CA LEU A 42 -5.35 -3.45 13.50
C LEU A 42 -6.83 -3.63 13.17
N GLU A 43 -7.58 -4.38 13.98
CA GLU A 43 -9.03 -4.56 13.80
C GLU A 43 -9.81 -3.29 14.14
N SER A 44 -9.40 -2.55 15.17
CA SER A 44 -9.99 -1.25 15.53
C SER A 44 -9.74 -0.19 14.45
N MET A 45 -8.70 -0.38 13.64
CA MET A 45 -8.50 0.36 12.40
C MET A 45 -9.44 -0.20 11.31
N GLU A 46 -10.76 -0.12 11.53
CA GLU A 46 -11.85 -0.51 10.61
C GLU A 46 -11.82 0.20 9.24
N LYS A 47 -10.85 1.09 9.01
CA LYS A 47 -10.62 1.68 7.72
C LYS A 47 -9.22 1.29 7.29
N PRO A 48 -9.06 0.41 6.29
CA PRO A 48 -7.90 0.56 5.43
C PRO A 48 -7.96 2.04 5.03
N THR A 49 -6.99 2.81 5.52
CA THR A 49 -6.70 4.10 4.93
C THR A 49 -6.36 3.73 3.51
N SER A 50 -7.38 3.76 2.65
CA SER A 50 -7.23 3.61 1.21
C SER A 50 -6.39 4.80 0.87
N THR A 51 -5.08 4.58 0.82
CA THR A 51 -4.06 5.57 0.56
C THR A 51 -4.31 6.03 -0.86
N ARG A 52 -5.25 6.98 -0.97
CA ARG A 52 -5.63 7.57 -2.23
C ARG A 52 -4.38 8.24 -2.74
N VAL A 53 -3.82 7.68 -3.80
CA VAL A 53 -2.60 8.19 -4.43
C VAL A 53 -2.77 9.71 -4.56
N PRO A 54 -1.87 10.50 -3.94
CA PRO A 54 -2.03 11.94 -3.92
C PRO A 54 -2.13 12.47 -5.35
N LYS A 55 -3.07 13.38 -5.61
CA LYS A 55 -3.30 13.91 -6.97
C LYS A 55 -2.01 14.48 -7.60
N TRP A 56 -1.12 15.05 -6.79
CA TRP A 56 0.19 15.57 -7.22
C TRP A 56 1.11 14.48 -7.80
N PHE A 57 1.02 13.24 -7.32
CA PHE A 57 1.82 12.12 -7.83
C PHE A 57 1.51 11.82 -9.29
N VAL A 58 0.23 11.92 -9.69
CA VAL A 58 -0.19 11.77 -11.08
C VAL A 58 0.43 12.86 -11.95
N PHE A 59 0.49 14.10 -11.48
CA PHE A 59 1.16 15.19 -12.20
C PHE A 59 2.66 14.95 -12.36
N VAL A 60 3.33 14.42 -11.34
CA VAL A 60 4.75 14.05 -11.42
C VAL A 60 4.97 12.93 -12.44
N LEU A 61 4.12 11.92 -12.44
CA LEU A 61 4.18 10.81 -13.41
C LEU A 61 4.00 11.32 -14.85
N LEU A 62 2.98 12.14 -15.09
CA LEU A 62 2.73 12.75 -16.40
C LEU A 62 3.88 13.68 -16.83
N GLY A 63 4.45 14.45 -15.90
CA GLY A 63 5.61 15.29 -16.15
C GLY A 63 6.84 14.46 -16.55
N ALA A 64 7.10 13.37 -15.83
CA ALA A 64 8.20 12.45 -16.15
C ALA A 64 8.02 11.80 -17.54
N LEU A 65 6.80 11.37 -17.88
CA LEU A 65 6.47 10.83 -19.20
C LEU A 65 6.70 11.86 -20.31
N LEU A 66 6.28 13.11 -20.10
CA LEU A 66 6.52 14.20 -21.04
C LEU A 66 8.01 14.45 -21.22
N VAL A 67 8.78 14.57 -20.13
CA VAL A 67 10.24 14.77 -20.22
C VAL A 67 10.91 13.62 -20.97
N ALA A 68 10.55 12.37 -20.66
CA ALA A 68 11.05 11.21 -21.36
C ALA A 68 10.74 11.27 -22.86
N PHE A 69 9.51 11.64 -23.22
CA PHE A 69 9.11 11.83 -24.62
C PHE A 69 9.89 12.96 -25.30
N PHE A 70 10.06 14.12 -24.66
CA PHE A 70 10.84 15.23 -25.24
C PHE A 70 12.32 14.86 -25.42
N LEU A 71 12.88 14.04 -24.54
CA LEU A 71 14.24 13.52 -24.68
C LEU A 71 14.40 12.51 -25.84
N THR A 72 13.32 11.93 -26.37
CA THR A 72 13.42 11.09 -27.58
C THR A 72 13.49 11.90 -28.86
N LEU A 73 13.08 13.18 -28.83
CA LEU A 73 13.19 14.07 -29.97
C LEU A 73 14.67 14.33 -30.30
N PRO A 74 15.05 14.62 -31.55
CA PRO A 74 16.41 15.03 -31.87
C PRO A 74 16.60 16.51 -31.50
N PHE A 75 16.47 16.85 -30.22
CA PHE A 75 16.51 18.22 -29.72
C PHE A 75 17.85 18.91 -30.06
N TRP A 76 18.94 18.15 -30.20
CA TRP A 76 20.27 18.61 -30.63
C TRP A 76 20.55 18.45 -32.14
N GLY A 77 19.53 18.12 -32.94
CA GLY A 77 19.64 17.86 -34.37
C GLY A 77 20.05 16.42 -34.72
N ASP A 78 19.78 16.03 -35.97
CA ASP A 78 20.20 14.73 -36.52
C ASP A 78 21.60 14.81 -37.14
N ARG A 79 22.26 13.65 -37.26
CA ARG A 79 23.48 13.57 -38.07
C ARG A 79 23.16 13.86 -39.53
N PRO A 80 24.03 14.58 -40.27
CA PRO A 80 23.81 14.92 -41.66
C PRO A 80 23.50 13.70 -42.55
N ASP A 81 24.09 12.56 -42.23
CA ASP A 81 24.04 11.35 -43.05
C ASP A 81 22.90 10.40 -42.65
N HIS A 82 22.23 10.66 -41.52
CA HIS A 82 21.17 9.81 -40.96
C HIS A 82 20.06 10.65 -40.33
N PRO A 83 19.19 11.26 -41.14
CA PRO A 83 17.99 11.91 -40.64
C PRO A 83 17.03 10.88 -40.04
N ARG A 84 16.48 11.18 -38.86
CA ARG A 84 15.50 10.35 -38.19
C ARG A 84 14.15 11.05 -38.15
N PRO A 85 13.06 10.33 -38.50
CA PRO A 85 11.73 10.91 -38.41
C PRO A 85 11.33 11.14 -36.95
N TRP A 86 10.87 12.36 -36.65
CA TRP A 86 10.38 12.79 -35.33
C TRP A 86 9.15 12.02 -34.86
N PHE A 87 8.40 11.43 -35.80
CA PHE A 87 7.24 10.60 -35.54
C PHE A 87 7.38 9.29 -36.32
N THR A 88 7.17 8.17 -35.63
CA THR A 88 7.32 6.83 -36.22
C THR A 88 6.07 6.00 -35.98
N TRP A 89 5.87 4.96 -36.79
CA TRP A 89 4.82 3.96 -36.56
C TRP A 89 4.90 3.33 -35.17
N GLY A 90 6.08 3.29 -34.55
CA GLY A 90 6.24 2.84 -33.16
C GLY A 90 5.48 3.71 -32.15
N HIS A 91 5.41 5.03 -32.36
CA HIS A 91 4.64 5.93 -31.52
C HIS A 91 3.14 5.67 -31.66
N LEU A 92 2.67 5.50 -32.90
CA LEU A 92 1.27 5.18 -33.19
C LEU A 92 0.86 3.84 -32.58
N LEU A 93 1.68 2.80 -32.77
CA LEU A 93 1.44 1.47 -32.22
C LEU A 93 1.48 1.47 -30.69
N ALA A 94 2.37 2.23 -30.07
CA ALA A 94 2.43 2.37 -28.62
C ALA A 94 1.15 3.00 -28.06
N VAL A 95 0.62 4.05 -28.71
CA VAL A 95 -0.65 4.69 -28.30
C VAL A 95 -1.83 3.74 -28.48
N VAL A 96 -1.93 3.06 -29.62
CA VAL A 96 -3.01 2.09 -29.88
C VAL A 96 -2.96 0.94 -28.87
N TYR A 97 -1.76 0.42 -28.59
CA TYR A 97 -1.58 -0.66 -27.61
C TYR A 97 -1.99 -0.21 -26.21
N PHE A 98 -1.54 0.97 -25.76
CA PHE A 98 -1.95 1.51 -24.47
C PHE A 98 -3.47 1.74 -24.40
N ALA A 99 -4.10 2.23 -25.47
CA ALA A 99 -5.56 2.42 -25.48
C ALA A 99 -6.36 1.11 -25.47
N ALA A 100 -5.80 0.04 -26.03
CA ALA A 100 -6.46 -1.27 -26.11
C ALA A 100 -6.21 -2.16 -24.87
N PHE A 101 -5.06 -2.00 -24.20
CA PHE A 101 -4.58 -2.93 -23.16
C PHE A 101 -4.08 -2.25 -21.88
N GLY A 102 -3.96 -0.92 -21.84
CA GLY A 102 -3.60 -0.15 -20.65
C GLY A 102 -4.82 0.24 -19.82
#